data_AF-U5D1Q3-F1
#
_entry.id   AF-U5D1Q3-F1
#
_cell.length_a   1.000
_cell.length_b   1.000
_cell.length_c   1.000
_cell.angle_alpha   90.00
_cell.angle_beta   90.00
_cell.angle_gamma   90.00
#
_symmetry.space_group_name_H-M   'P 1'
#
loop_
_entity.id
_entity.type
_entity.pdbx_description
1 polymer ?
#
loop_
_entity_poly.entity_id
_entity_poly.type
_entity_poly.pdbx_seq_one_letter_code
_entity_poly.pdbx_strand_id
1 'polypeptide(L)'
;MKVLKPFRSQDFEARRFIDQKVELQSGTTTEEYLERLNKELQVAQSAFDPELVIYNAGTDILDGDPLGRLKVSPQGVIIRDEKVFCFAQEKRVPLVMVTSGGYMKTSARVIADSISNLHNKHLIDLDGTLQ
;
A
#
# COMPACT_ATOMS: atom_id res chain seq x y z
N MET A 1 -6.88 1.44 -3.35
CA MET A 1 -6.03 2.27 -4.22
C MET A 1 -4.94 1.39 -4.86
N LYS A 2 -4.92 1.23 -6.19
CA LYS A 2 -3.90 0.46 -6.91
C LYS A 2 -2.92 1.43 -7.55
N VAL A 3 -1.68 1.47 -7.07
CA VAL A 3 -0.60 2.23 -7.71
C VAL A 3 -0.26 1.54 -9.02
N LEU A 4 -0.47 2.23 -10.15
CA LEU A 4 -0.10 1.69 -11.46
C LEU A 4 1.37 2.01 -11.74
N LYS A 5 2.14 0.95 -11.90
CA LYS A 5 3.57 0.99 -12.15
C LYS A 5 3.87 1.30 -13.62
N PRO A 6 5.07 1.82 -13.92
CA PRO A 6 5.48 2.21 -15.28
C PRO A 6 5.63 1.03 -16.25
N PHE A 7 5.58 -0.22 -15.79
CA PHE A 7 5.24 -1.31 -16.69
C PHE A 7 3.76 -1.16 -17.07
N ARG A 8 3.51 -0.83 -18.34
CA ARG A 8 2.18 -0.99 -18.93
C ARG A 8 1.69 -2.40 -18.59
N SER A 9 0.85 -2.53 -17.56
CA SER A 9 -0.07 -3.65 -17.50
C SER A 9 -0.85 -3.57 -18.80
N GLN A 10 -0.60 -4.49 -19.72
CA GLN A 10 -1.45 -4.70 -20.91
C GLN A 10 -2.82 -5.25 -20.50
N ASP A 11 -3.07 -5.32 -19.20
CA ASP A 11 -4.36 -5.56 -18.58
C ASP A 11 -5.26 -4.32 -18.76
N PHE A 12 -5.70 -4.13 -20.00
CA PHE A 12 -6.62 -3.07 -20.39
C PHE A 12 -7.97 -3.24 -19.70
N GLU A 13 -8.37 -4.48 -19.40
CA GLU A 13 -9.62 -4.77 -18.69
C GLU A 13 -9.57 -4.27 -17.25
N ALA A 14 -8.52 -4.60 -16.48
CA ALA A 14 -8.41 -4.11 -15.10
C ALA A 14 -8.39 -2.57 -15.02
N ARG A 15 -7.85 -1.89 -16.03
CA ARG A 15 -7.80 -0.40 -16.06
C ARG A 15 -9.18 0.24 -16.13
N ARG A 16 -10.18 -0.43 -16.70
CA ARG A 16 -11.55 0.11 -16.83
C ARG A 16 -12.28 0.18 -15.50
N PHE A 17 -11.82 -0.58 -14.50
CA PHE A 17 -12.40 -0.65 -13.15
C PHE A 17 -11.59 0.16 -12.12
N ILE A 18 -10.79 1.14 -12.57
CA ILE A 18 -10.01 2.02 -11.68
C ILE A 18 -10.57 3.44 -11.77
N ASP A 19 -11.34 3.84 -10.76
CA ASP A 19 -11.92 5.18 -10.69
C ASP A 19 -10.85 6.25 -10.39
N GLN A 20 -9.87 5.91 -9.54
CA GLN A 20 -8.76 6.78 -9.19
C GLN A 20 -7.43 6.19 -9.63
N LYS A 21 -6.98 6.60 -10.82
CA LYS A 21 -5.75 6.13 -11.44
C LYS A 21 -4.56 7.00 -11.07
N VAL A 22 -3.57 6.40 -10.39
CA VAL A 22 -2.32 7.06 -10.00
C VAL A 22 -1.16 6.34 -10.68
N GLU A 23 -0.55 7.00 -11.66
CA GLU A 23 0.66 6.52 -12.33
C GLU A 23 1.91 7.12 -11.67
N LEU A 24 2.90 6.27 -11.42
CA LEU A 24 4.21 6.67 -10.91
C LEU A 24 5.30 6.41 -11.96
N GLN A 25 6.33 7.24 -11.93
CA GLN A 25 7.47 7.08 -12.82
C GLN A 25 8.42 5.99 -12.32
N SER A 26 9.19 5.40 -13.24
CA SER A 26 10.22 4.44 -12.85
C SER A 26 11.28 5.16 -12.04
N GLY A 27 11.70 4.55 -10.93
CA GLY A 27 12.67 5.15 -10.04
C GLY A 27 12.10 6.15 -9.04
N THR A 28 10.77 6.34 -8.96
CA THR A 28 10.13 7.13 -7.90
C THR A 28 10.68 6.73 -6.53
N THR A 29 11.14 7.72 -5.76
CA THR A 29 11.79 7.51 -4.47
C THR A 29 10.77 7.28 -3.36
N THR A 30 11.26 6.98 -2.16
CA THR A 30 10.41 6.81 -0.97
C THR A 30 9.60 8.08 -0.68
N GLU A 31 10.25 9.24 -0.73
CA GLU A 31 9.66 10.53 -0.37
C GLU A 31 8.55 10.90 -1.35
N GLU A 32 8.85 10.84 -2.65
CA GLU A 32 7.88 11.12 -3.71
C GLU A 32 6.70 10.14 -3.67
N TYR A 33 6.96 8.85 -3.42
CA TYR A 33 5.92 7.84 -3.28
C TYR A 33 4.97 8.16 -2.11
N LEU A 34 5.53 8.47 -0.93
CA LEU A 34 4.74 8.73 0.27
C LEU A 34 4.00 10.06 0.22
N GLU A 35 4.59 11.09 -0.37
CA GLU A 35 3.91 12.35 -0.64
C GLU A 35 2.70 12.12 -1.55
N ARG A 36 2.91 11.37 -2.65
CA ARG A 36 1.83 11.04 -3.57
C ARG A 36 0.75 10.20 -2.89
N LEU A 37 1.13 9.20 -2.11
CA LEU A 37 0.19 8.38 -1.33
C LEU A 37 -0.72 9.23 -0.45
N ASN A 38 -0.16 10.16 0.33
CA ASN A 38 -0.97 11.02 1.22
C ASN A 38 -1.99 11.84 0.44
N LYS A 39 -1.56 12.48 -0.65
CA LYS A 39 -2.45 13.28 -1.50
C LYS A 39 -3.61 12.44 -2.04
N GLU A 40 -3.31 11.24 -2.51
CA GLU A 40 -4.30 10.38 -3.15
C GLU A 40 -5.25 9.74 -2.13
N LEU A 41 -4.80 9.47 -0.89
CA LEU A 41 -5.67 9.07 0.21
C LEU A 41 -6.66 10.19 0.60
N GLN A 42 -6.23 11.46 0.60
CA GLN A 42 -7.13 12.59 0.85
C GLN A 42 -8.19 12.76 -0.25
N VAL A 43 -7.82 12.52 -1.51
CA VAL A 43 -8.77 12.48 -2.62
C VAL A 43 -9.78 11.34 -2.43
N ALA A 44 -9.29 10.13 -2.13
CA ALA A 44 -10.14 8.97 -1.88
C ALA A 44 -11.08 9.19 -0.69
N GLN A 45 -10.60 9.86 0.36
CA GLN A 45 -11.38 10.22 1.55
C GLN A 45 -12.62 11.04 1.18
N SER A 46 -12.48 11.95 0.22
CA SER A 46 -13.53 12.87 -0.22
C SER A 46 -14.42 12.31 -1.34
N ALA A 47 -13.94 11.29 -2.06
CA ALA A 47 -14.61 10.78 -3.25
C ALA A 47 -15.68 9.72 -2.95
N PHE A 48 -15.50 8.88 -1.93
CA PHE A 48 -16.46 7.84 -1.55
C PHE A 48 -16.35 7.44 -0.08
N ASP A 49 -17.39 6.78 0.43
CA ASP A 49 -17.47 6.26 1.80
C ASP A 49 -17.52 4.72 1.79
N PRO A 50 -16.37 4.03 1.89
CA PRO A 50 -16.34 2.58 1.81
C PRO A 50 -16.87 1.92 3.09
N GLU A 51 -17.58 0.81 2.94
CA GLU A 51 -17.93 -0.08 4.06
C GLU A 51 -16.85 -1.16 4.31
N LEU A 52 -15.91 -1.33 3.37
CA LEU A 52 -14.78 -2.25 3.47
C LEU A 52 -13.60 -1.73 2.62
N VAL A 53 -12.38 -1.82 3.16
CA VAL A 53 -11.14 -1.55 2.41
C VAL A 53 -10.38 -2.85 2.16
N ILE A 54 -10.21 -3.21 0.88
CA ILE A 54 -9.28 -4.27 0.48
C ILE A 54 -7.96 -3.62 0.04
N TYR A 55 -6.92 -3.84 0.83
CA TYR A 55 -5.60 -3.28 0.60
C TYR A 55 -4.64 -4.31 -0.01
N ASN A 56 -4.40 -4.20 -1.32
CA ASN A 56 -3.45 -5.03 -2.05
C ASN A 56 -2.00 -4.53 -1.83
N ALA A 57 -1.33 -5.07 -0.83
CA ALA A 57 -0.05 -4.58 -0.29
C ALA A 57 1.16 -5.33 -0.89
N GLY A 58 1.50 -5.06 -2.15
CA GLY A 58 2.70 -5.61 -2.79
C GLY A 58 4.00 -4.94 -2.32
N THR A 59 5.07 -5.70 -2.08
CA THR A 59 6.41 -5.17 -1.78
C THR A 59 7.29 -5.00 -3.02
N ASP A 60 6.76 -5.29 -4.20
CA ASP A 60 7.44 -5.07 -5.48
C ASP A 60 7.73 -3.58 -5.78
N ILE A 61 7.40 -2.65 -4.90
CA ILE A 61 7.85 -1.24 -4.97
C ILE A 61 9.26 -1.03 -4.38
N LEU A 62 9.82 -2.05 -3.73
CA LEU A 62 11.13 -1.98 -3.11
C LEU A 62 12.24 -1.69 -4.12
N ASP A 63 13.23 -0.91 -3.71
CA ASP A 63 14.45 -0.70 -4.50
C ASP A 63 15.16 -2.05 -4.72
N GLY A 64 15.50 -2.32 -5.98
CA GLY A 64 16.05 -3.59 -6.42
C GLY A 64 15.03 -4.68 -6.77
N ASP A 65 13.72 -4.45 -6.62
CA ASP A 65 12.73 -5.40 -7.10
C ASP A 65 12.78 -5.49 -8.64
N PRO A 66 12.90 -6.71 -9.21
CA PRO A 66 13.13 -6.90 -10.65
C PRO A 66 11.93 -6.49 -11.52
N LEU A 67 10.72 -6.43 -10.97
CA LEU A 67 9.50 -6.21 -11.74
C LEU A 67 8.89 -4.82 -11.50
N GLY A 68 8.93 -4.27 -10.28
CA GLY A 68 8.19 -3.03 -10.03
C GLY A 68 8.94 -1.73 -10.31
N ARG A 69 10.28 -1.74 -10.35
CA ARG A 69 11.13 -0.62 -10.82
C ARG A 69 10.89 0.74 -10.12
N LEU A 70 10.48 0.73 -8.86
CA LEU A 70 10.50 1.92 -7.99
C LEU A 70 11.72 1.86 -7.07
N LYS A 71 11.99 2.94 -6.33
CA LYS A 71 13.11 3.05 -5.40
C LYS A 71 12.61 3.32 -3.97
N VAL A 72 11.60 2.56 -3.54
CA VAL A 72 11.06 2.67 -2.18
C VAL A 72 11.89 1.83 -1.23
N SER A 73 12.26 2.39 -0.09
CA SER A 73 13.02 1.69 0.95
C SER A 73 12.13 0.74 1.76
N PRO A 74 12.70 -0.23 2.48
CA PRO A 74 11.96 -1.04 3.46
C PRO A 74 11.15 -0.19 4.45
N GLN A 75 11.74 0.87 4.99
CA GLN A 75 11.05 1.80 5.89
C GLN A 75 9.90 2.53 5.18
N GLY A 76 10.08 2.89 3.91
CA GLY A 76 9.01 3.47 3.09
C GLY A 76 7.81 2.56 2.92
N VAL A 77 8.02 1.25 2.79
CA VAL A 77 6.93 0.25 2.74
C VAL A 77 6.19 0.20 4.08
N ILE A 78 6.91 0.19 5.20
CA ILE A 78 6.30 0.18 6.54
C ILE A 78 5.45 1.44 6.75
N ILE A 79 5.97 2.62 6.39
CA ILE A 79 5.24 3.90 6.50
C ILE A 79 4.02 3.92 5.57
N ARG A 80 4.13 3.35 4.36
CA ARG A 80 3.00 3.23 3.43
C ARG A 80 1.88 2.42 4.08
N ASP A 81 2.20 1.25 4.62
CA ASP A 81 1.20 0.38 5.23
C ASP A 81 0.55 1.07 6.43
N GLU A 82 1.35 1.70 7.31
CA GLU A 82 0.86 2.52 8.43
C GLU A 82 -0.16 3.57 7.96
N LYS A 83 0.15 4.33 6.92
CA LYS A 83 -0.74 5.37 6.37
C LYS A 83 -2.07 4.81 5.87
N VAL A 84 -2.07 3.65 5.24
CA VAL A 84 -3.28 3.02 4.74
C VAL A 84 -4.15 2.49 5.89
N PHE A 85 -3.54 1.93 6.93
CA PHE A 85 -4.26 1.51 8.14
C PHE A 85 -4.81 2.71 8.92
N CYS A 86 -4.04 3.79 9.09
CA CYS A 86 -4.55 5.04 9.68
C CYS A 86 -5.76 5.57 8.92
N PHE A 87 -5.70 5.60 7.58
CA PHE A 87 -6.84 6.02 6.75
C PHE A 87 -8.11 5.22 7.03
N ALA A 88 -8.01 3.89 7.12
CA ALA A 88 -9.15 3.03 7.41
C ALA A 88 -9.66 3.20 8.85
N GLN A 89 -8.75 3.33 9.82
CA GLN A 89 -9.08 3.57 11.22
C GLN A 89 -9.80 4.92 11.42
N GLU A 90 -9.30 5.98 10.79
CA GLU A 90 -9.92 7.31 10.82
C GLU A 90 -11.35 7.30 10.25
N LYS A 91 -11.58 6.51 9.18
CA LYS A 91 -12.92 6.29 8.64
C LYS A 91 -13.76 5.30 9.44
N ARG A 92 -13.18 4.57 10.39
CA ARG A 92 -13.81 3.47 11.14
C ARG A 92 -14.35 2.37 10.22
N VAL A 93 -13.57 2.03 9.19
CA VAL A 93 -13.93 1.04 8.17
C VAL A 93 -13.05 -0.19 8.35
N PRO A 94 -13.61 -1.42 8.30
CA PRO A 94 -12.80 -2.62 8.35
C PRO A 94 -11.84 -2.68 7.16
N LEU A 95 -10.60 -3.11 7.41
CA LEU A 95 -9.58 -3.25 6.40
C LEU A 95 -9.06 -4.68 6.35
N VAL A 96 -8.93 -5.21 5.13
CA VAL A 96 -8.27 -6.48 4.84
C VAL A 96 -7.00 -6.20 4.05
N MET A 97 -5.84 -6.50 4.63
CA MET A 97 -4.56 -6.46 3.94
C MET A 97 -4.32 -7.79 3.23
N VAL A 98 -4.04 -7.73 1.93
CA VAL A 98 -3.68 -8.89 1.12
C VAL A 98 -2.25 -8.68 0.63
N THR A 99 -1.32 -9.53 1.06
CA THR A 99 0.06 -9.51 0.56
C THR A 99 0.07 -9.90 -0.91
N SER A 100 0.77 -9.13 -1.74
CA SER A 100 0.77 -9.30 -3.19
C SER A 100 2.19 -9.44 -3.74
N GLY A 101 2.44 -8.98 -4.97
CA GLY A 101 3.75 -9.00 -5.61
C GLY A 101 4.91 -8.58 -4.70
N GLY A 102 6.12 -9.01 -5.04
CA GLY A 102 7.29 -8.86 -4.20
C GLY A 102 8.24 -9.99 -4.52
N TYR A 103 9.28 -9.69 -5.30
CA TYR A 103 10.08 -10.72 -5.97
C TYR A 103 11.51 -10.77 -5.42
N MET A 104 11.74 -10.10 -4.30
CA MET A 104 12.97 -10.10 -3.54
C MET A 104 12.86 -11.01 -2.31
N LYS A 105 13.96 -11.68 -1.93
CA LYS A 105 14.04 -12.49 -0.70
C LYS A 105 13.77 -11.68 0.57
N THR A 106 14.06 -10.38 0.53
CA THR A 106 13.83 -9.45 1.65
C THR A 106 12.36 -9.12 1.87
N SER A 107 11.46 -9.40 0.92
CA SER A 107 10.04 -9.04 0.98
C SER A 107 9.35 -9.57 2.24
N ALA A 108 9.56 -10.85 2.57
CA ALA A 108 8.95 -11.47 3.75
C ALA A 108 9.37 -10.76 5.05
N ARG A 109 10.63 -10.32 5.14
CA ARG A 109 11.12 -9.58 6.30
C ARG A 109 10.45 -8.22 6.41
N VAL A 110 10.34 -7.47 5.30
CA VAL A 110 9.68 -6.16 5.29
C VAL A 110 8.20 -6.27 5.66
N ILE A 111 7.51 -7.32 5.19
CA ILE A 111 6.11 -7.58 5.58
C ILE A 111 6.01 -7.85 7.09
N ALA A 112 6.89 -8.68 7.65
CA ALA A 112 6.90 -8.96 9.08
C ALA A 112 7.20 -7.71 9.92
N ASP A 113 8.17 -6.89 9.50
CA ASP A 113 8.50 -5.63 10.15
C ASP A 113 7.32 -4.63 10.06
N SER A 114 6.60 -4.62 8.94
CA SER A 114 5.38 -3.81 8.76
C SER A 114 4.26 -4.22 9.71
N ILE A 115 3.93 -5.53 9.77
CA ILE A 115 2.92 -6.05 10.70
C ILE A 115 3.30 -5.75 12.15
N SER A 116 4.58 -5.91 12.50
CA SER A 116 5.08 -5.57 13.84
C SER A 116 4.91 -4.08 14.15
N ASN A 117 5.18 -3.19 13.18
CA ASN A 117 4.95 -1.75 13.33
C ASN A 117 3.47 -1.44 13.55
N LEU A 118 2.58 -2.01 12.73
CA LEU A 118 1.13 -1.82 12.84
C LEU A 118 0.61 -2.23 14.22
N HIS A 119 1.07 -3.37 14.74
CA HIS A 119 0.72 -3.84 16.08
C HIS A 119 1.25 -2.90 17.17
N ASN A 120 2.54 -2.52 17.10
CA ASN A 120 3.16 -1.60 18.06
C ASN A 120 2.50 -0.21 18.08
N LYS A 121 1.84 0.18 16.98
CA LYS A 121 1.08 1.43 16.84
C LYS A 121 -0.40 1.29 17.21
N HIS A 122 -0.84 0.11 17.65
CA HIS A 122 -2.23 -0.21 17.95
C HIS A 122 -3.18 0.02 16.76
N LEU A 123 -2.67 -0.18 15.54
CA LEU A 123 -3.47 -0.16 14.31
C LEU A 123 -4.05 -1.53 13.98
N ILE A 124 -3.45 -2.60 14.52
CA ILE A 124 -3.97 -3.96 14.50
C ILE A 124 -3.78 -4.58 15.87
N ASP A 125 -4.67 -5.51 16.21
CA ASP A 125 -4.46 -6.40 17.35
C ASP A 125 -3.94 -7.75 16.86
N LEU A 126 -2.93 -8.27 17.55
CA LEU A 126 -2.38 -9.61 17.34
C LEU A 126 -2.66 -10.51 18.54
N ASP A 127 -3.07 -9.93 19.67
CA ASP A 127 -3.57 -10.68 20.79
C ASP A 127 -4.98 -11.10 20.42
N GLY A 128 -5.22 -12.41 20.28
CA GLY A 128 -6.48 -12.99 19.78
C GLY A 128 -7.71 -12.76 20.66
N THR A 129 -7.76 -11.68 21.43
CA THR A 129 -8.89 -11.30 22.26
C THR A 129 -9.74 -10.32 21.46
N LEU A 130 -10.80 -10.84 20.85
CA LEU A 130 -11.88 -9.99 20.35
C LEU A 130 -12.37 -9.11 21.51
N GLN A 131 -12.14 -7.81 21.44
CA GLN A 131 -12.80 -6.82 22.31
C GLN A 131 -14.25 -6.61 21.86
#